data_AF-A0A671EID6-F1
#
_entry.id   AF-A0A671EID6-F1
#
_cell.length_a   1.000
_cell.length_b   1.000
_cell.length_c   1.000
_cell.angle_alpha   90.00
_cell.angle_beta   90.00
_cell.angle_gamma   90.00
#
_symmetry.space_group_name_H-M   'P 1'
#
loop_
_entity.id
_entity.type
_entity.pdbx_description
1 polymer ?
#
loop_
_entity_poly.entity_id
_entity_poly.type
_entity_poly.pdbx_seq_one_letter_code
_entity_poly.pdbx_strand_id
1 'polypeptide(L)'
;MDLTVSELMELFLQSPLVTWVKTLGPFGSGNQDNLTMYMDLVDGIFLNQIMLQIDPRPTNQRINKHVNNDVNLRIQNLTILVRNIKTYYQD
;
A
#
# COMPACT_ATOMS: atom_id res chain seq x y z
N MET A 1 -7.88 -27.81 8.90
CA MET A 1 -8.94 -26.89 8.43
C MET A 1 -8.20 -25.78 7.71
N ASP A 2 -8.51 -25.56 6.44
CA ASP A 2 -7.89 -24.48 5.68
C ASP A 2 -8.42 -23.13 6.18
N LEU A 3 -7.56 -22.11 6.18
CA LEU A 3 -7.94 -20.77 6.59
C LEU A 3 -8.89 -20.14 5.56
N THR A 4 -9.89 -19.41 6.05
CA THR A 4 -10.78 -18.60 5.22
C THR A 4 -10.07 -17.34 4.69
N VAL A 5 -10.61 -16.76 3.62
CA VAL A 5 -10.09 -15.49 3.06
C VAL A 5 -10.11 -14.35 4.08
N SER A 6 -11.11 -14.32 4.96
CA SER A 6 -11.22 -13.31 6.01
C SER A 6 -10.11 -13.46 7.05
N GLU A 7 -9.82 -14.69 7.49
CA GLU A 7 -8.74 -14.97 8.44
C GLU A 7 -7.38 -14.65 7.82
N LEU A 8 -7.16 -15.00 6.55
CA LEU A 8 -5.92 -14.64 5.84
C LEU A 8 -5.73 -13.12 5.73
N MET A 9 -6.81 -12.37 5.45
CA MET A 9 -6.77 -10.91 5.42
C MET A 9 -6.44 -10.34 6.80
N GLU A 10 -7.07 -10.84 7.86
CA GLU A 10 -6.80 -10.39 9.23
C GLU A 10 -5.34 -10.63 9.63
N LEU A 11 -4.81 -11.83 9.37
CA LEU A 11 -3.41 -12.16 9.61
C LEU A 11 -2.46 -11.24 8.81
N PHE A 12 -2.78 -10.97 7.55
CA PHE A 12 -2.01 -10.02 6.74
C PHE A 12 -2.03 -8.61 7.33
N LEU A 13 -3.20 -8.11 7.74
CA LEU A 13 -3.37 -6.78 8.31
C LEU A 13 -2.75 -6.62 9.70
N GLN A 14 -2.53 -7.72 10.42
CA GLN A 14 -1.81 -7.76 11.70
C GLN A 14 -0.30 -7.98 11.53
N SER A 15 0.19 -8.22 10.31
CA SER A 15 1.62 -8.44 10.08
C SER A 15 2.46 -7.23 10.50
N PRO A 16 3.75 -7.42 10.87
CA PRO A 16 4.60 -6.33 11.35
C PRO A 16 4.73 -5.18 10.34
N LEU A 17 4.84 -5.48 9.05
CA LEU A 17 4.97 -4.46 8.02
C LEU A 17 3.68 -3.64 7.89
N VAL A 18 2.52 -4.30 7.85
CA VAL A 18 1.24 -3.59 7.75
C VAL A 18 0.97 -2.79 9.03
N THR A 19 1.33 -3.32 10.19
CA THR A 19 1.25 -2.60 11.48
C THR A 19 2.09 -1.32 11.46
N TRP A 20 3.33 -1.37 10.96
CA TRP A 20 4.16 -0.18 10.77
C TRP A 20 3.54 0.80 9.78
N VAL A 21 3.04 0.32 8.63
CA VAL A 21 2.38 1.16 7.62
C VAL A 21 1.18 1.92 8.20
N LYS A 22 0.38 1.30 9.09
CA LYS A 22 -0.73 1.98 9.78
C LYS A 22 -0.29 3.19 10.62
N THR A 23 0.95 3.21 11.11
CA THR A 23 1.48 4.35 11.90
C THR A 23 1.77 5.59 11.05
N LEU A 24 1.87 5.45 9.73
CA LEU A 24 2.29 6.52 8.80
C LEU A 24 1.11 7.22 8.11
N GLY A 25 -0.13 6.81 8.40
CA GLY A 25 -1.33 7.34 7.74
C GLY A 25 -2.46 7.65 8.71
N PRO A 26 -3.60 8.14 8.21
CA PRO A 26 -4.77 8.45 9.03
C PRO A 26 -5.47 7.21 9.60
N PHE A 27 -4.93 6.01 9.33
CA PHE A 27 -5.40 4.70 9.79
C PHE A 27 -5.45 4.52 11.32
N GLY A 28 -4.86 5.45 12.07
CA GLY A 28 -4.91 5.46 13.55
C GLY A 28 -6.27 5.80 14.16
N SER A 29 -7.25 6.28 13.38
CA SER A 29 -8.63 6.44 13.88
C SER A 29 -9.34 5.08 13.81
N GLY A 30 -9.55 4.45 14.96
CA GLY A 30 -9.96 3.03 15.13
C GLY A 30 -11.32 2.57 14.57
N ASN A 31 -11.84 3.17 13.50
CA ASN A 31 -13.13 2.84 12.89
C ASN A 31 -13.05 2.35 11.43
N GLN A 32 -11.86 2.20 10.83
CA GLN A 32 -11.77 1.67 9.47
C GLN A 32 -11.88 0.14 9.47
N ASP A 33 -12.76 -0.40 8.62
CA ASP A 33 -12.91 -1.85 8.47
C ASP A 33 -11.71 -2.49 7.72
N ASN A 34 -11.49 -3.79 7.95
CA ASN A 34 -10.38 -4.53 7.39
C ASN A 34 -10.37 -4.56 5.85
N LEU A 35 -11.54 -4.60 5.21
CA LEU A 35 -11.64 -4.66 3.76
C LEU A 35 -11.20 -3.34 3.14
N THR A 36 -11.65 -2.22 3.69
CA THR A 36 -11.26 -0.88 3.25
C THR A 36 -9.75 -0.68 3.41
N MET A 37 -9.20 -1.07 4.57
CA MET A 37 -7.74 -1.00 4.80
C MET A 37 -6.96 -1.88 3.81
N TYR A 38 -7.44 -3.10 3.55
CA TYR A 38 -6.84 -3.98 2.56
C TYR A 38 -6.87 -3.36 1.15
N MET A 39 -8.00 -2.76 0.75
CA MET A 39 -8.14 -2.10 -0.54
C MET A 39 -7.22 -0.88 -0.67
N ASP A 40 -7.06 -0.07 0.38
CA ASP A 40 -6.15 1.09 0.39
C ASP A 40 -4.69 0.67 0.16
N LEU A 41 -4.29 -0.49 0.70
CA LEU A 41 -2.96 -1.05 0.47
C LEU A 41 -2.81 -1.57 -0.97
N VAL A 42 -3.80 -2.31 -1.46
CA VAL A 42 -3.78 -2.94 -2.79
C VAL A 42 -3.89 -1.93 -3.93
N ASP A 43 -4.57 -0.81 -3.71
CA ASP A 43 -4.60 0.31 -4.67
C ASP A 43 -3.22 0.96 -4.85
N GLY A 44 -2.30 0.75 -3.90
CA GLY A 44 -0.90 1.16 -4.00
C GLY A 44 -0.68 2.68 -3.90
N ILE A 45 -1.74 3.49 -3.82
CA ILE A 45 -1.66 4.95 -3.69
C ILE A 45 -0.95 5.31 -2.39
N PHE A 46 -1.43 4.79 -1.27
CA PHE A 46 -0.88 5.10 0.05
C PHE A 46 0.57 4.63 0.19
N LEU A 47 0.90 3.45 -0.32
CA LEU A 47 2.26 2.93 -0.30
C LEU A 47 3.24 3.81 -1.11
N ASN A 48 2.80 4.34 -2.26
CA ASN A 48 3.61 5.28 -3.02
C ASN A 48 3.80 6.61 -2.27
N GLN A 49 2.80 7.07 -1.51
CA GLN A 49 2.95 8.27 -0.66
C GLN A 49 3.96 8.04 0.46
N ILE A 50 3.96 6.86 1.10
CA ILE A 50 4.97 6.49 2.09
C ILE A 50 6.36 6.48 1.43
N MET A 51 6.50 5.87 0.26
CA MET A 51 7.79 5.82 -0.43
C MET A 51 8.32 7.22 -0.77
N LEU A 52 7.44 8.17 -1.14
CA LEU A 52 7.82 9.55 -1.38
C LEU A 52 8.27 10.29 -0.09
N GLN A 53 7.72 9.93 1.08
CA GLN A 53 8.20 10.44 2.36
C GLN A 53 9.58 9.88 2.72
N ILE A 54 9.86 8.62 2.36
CA ILE A 54 11.16 7.96 2.58
C ILE A 54 12.22 8.55 1.65
N ASP A 55 11.91 8.71 0.37
CA ASP A 55 12.80 9.25 -0.65
C ASP A 55 12.08 10.30 -1.51
N PRO A 56 12.36 11.60 -1.34
CA PRO A 56 11.73 12.67 -2.12
C PRO A 56 12.37 12.88 -3.51
N ARG A 57 13.45 12.15 -3.87
CA ARG A 57 14.15 12.30 -5.16
C ARG A 57 13.25 12.02 -6.39
N PRO A 58 12.31 11.05 -6.38
CA PRO A 58 11.39 10.82 -7.49
C PRO A 58 10.36 11.96 -7.60
N THR A 59 10.61 12.94 -8.48
CA THR A 59 9.78 14.17 -8.59
C THR A 59 8.66 14.11 -9.62
N ASN A 60 8.64 13.12 -10.53
CA ASN A 60 7.76 13.13 -11.71
C ASN A 60 6.96 11.85 -11.96
N GLN A 61 6.85 10.96 -10.99
CA GLN A 61 6.08 9.74 -11.18
C GLN A 61 4.59 9.97 -10.94
N ARG A 62 3.81 9.75 -12.00
CA ARG A 62 2.36 9.86 -11.96
C ARG A 62 1.77 8.55 -11.47
N ILE A 63 1.28 8.55 -10.23
CA ILE A 63 0.46 7.46 -9.70
C ILE A 63 -1.00 7.65 -10.10
N ASN A 64 -1.72 6.55 -10.31
CA ASN A 64 -3.15 6.55 -10.59
C ASN A 64 -3.93 6.77 -9.28
N LYS A 65 -4.54 7.95 -9.12
CA LYS A 65 -5.30 8.32 -7.90
C LYS A 65 -6.74 7.78 -7.87
N HIS A 66 -7.30 7.45 -9.03
CA HIS A 66 -8.66 6.95 -9.16
C HIS A 66 -8.63 5.53 -9.72
N VAL A 67 -8.38 4.57 -8.83
CA VAL A 67 -8.17 3.17 -9.21
C VAL A 67 -9.49 2.47 -9.54
N ASN A 68 -10.59 2.78 -8.84
CA ASN A 68 -11.94 2.26 -9.13
C ASN A 68 -12.00 0.73 -9.30
N ASN A 69 -11.22 -0.02 -8.50
CA ASN A 69 -11.03 -1.48 -8.62
C ASN A 69 -10.47 -1.97 -9.98
N ASP A 70 -9.89 -1.10 -10.81
CA ASP A 70 -9.20 -1.50 -12.04
C ASP A 70 -7.85 -2.17 -11.70
N VAL A 71 -7.76 -3.45 -12.02
CA VAL A 71 -6.57 -4.29 -11.77
C VAL A 71 -5.33 -3.74 -12.48
N ASN A 72 -5.47 -3.19 -13.69
CA ASN A 72 -4.32 -2.64 -14.41
C ASN A 72 -3.78 -1.39 -13.73
N LEU A 73 -4.65 -0.54 -13.18
CA LEU A 73 -4.23 0.66 -12.45
C LEU A 73 -3.52 0.29 -11.13
N ARG A 74 -3.99 -0.76 -10.43
CA ARG A 74 -3.31 -1.33 -9.26
C ARG A 74 -1.91 -1.82 -9.60
N ILE A 75 -1.80 -2.63 -10.66
CA ILE A 75 -0.52 -3.16 -11.13
C ILE A 75 0.44 -2.03 -11.48
N GLN A 76 -0.03 -0.98 -12.16
CA GLN A 76 0.80 0.19 -12.48
C GLN A 76 1.31 0.89 -11.23
N ASN A 77 0.43 1.17 -10.25
CA ASN A 77 0.82 1.80 -8.99
C ASN A 77 1.86 0.98 -8.22
N LEU A 78 1.66 -0.34 -8.12
CA LEU A 78 2.60 -1.24 -7.44
C LEU A 78 3.92 -1.41 -8.21
N THR A 79 3.88 -1.36 -9.55
CA THR A 79 5.09 -1.38 -10.39
C THR A 79 5.95 -0.13 -10.15
N ILE A 80 5.31 1.03 -10.02
CA ILE A 80 6.01 2.29 -9.67
C ILE A 80 6.65 2.17 -8.29
N LEU A 81 5.90 1.69 -7.29
CA LEU A 81 6.40 1.49 -5.93
C LEU A 81 7.64 0.60 -5.90
N VAL A 82 7.58 -0.57 -6.52
CA VAL A 82 8.71 -1.53 -6.56
C VAL A 82 9.92 -0.92 -7.27
N ARG A 83 9.72 -0.15 -8.34
CA ARG A 83 10.80 0.55 -9.03
C ARG A 83 11.49 1.53 -8.08
N ASN A 84 10.74 2.33 -7.33
CA ASN A 84 11.31 3.32 -6.41
C ASN A 84 12.06 2.71 -5.25
N ILE A 85 11.52 1.64 -4.67
CA ILE A 85 12.22 0.89 -3.62
C ILE A 85 13.56 0.39 -4.17
N LYS A 86 13.59 -0.16 -5.37
CA LYS A 86 14.84 -0.63 -6.00
C LYS A 86 15.81 0.51 -6.23
N THR A 87 15.36 1.61 -6.84
CA THR A 87 16.19 2.80 -7.09
C THR A 87 16.77 3.35 -5.78
N TYR A 88 15.99 3.43 -4.71
CA TYR A 88 16.47 3.92 -3.41
C TYR A 88 17.68 3.17 -2.87
N TYR A 89 17.73 1.85 -3.06
CA TYR A 89 18.86 1.02 -2.61
C TYR A 89 20.02 0.91 -3.61
N GLN A 90 19.77 1.25 -4.88
CA GLN A 90 20.75 1.10 -5.96
C GLN A 90 21.50 2.40 -6.29
N ASP A 91 20.90 3.55 -5.98
CA ASP A 91 21.46 4.91 -6.17
C ASP A 91 21.97 5.52 -4.86
#